data_AF-A0AAU6KHW6-F1
#
_entry.id   AF-A0AAU6KHW6-F1
#
_cell.length_a   1.000
_cell.length_b   1.000
_cell.length_c   1.000
_cell.angle_alpha   90.00
_cell.angle_beta   90.00
_cell.angle_gamma   90.00
#
_symmetry.space_group_name_H-M   'P 1'
#
loop_
_entity.id
_entity.type
_entity.pdbx_description
1 polymer ?
#
loop_
_entity_poly.entity_id
_entity_poly.type
_entity_poly.pdbx_seq_one_letter_code
_entity_poly.pdbx_strand_id
1 'polypeptide(L)'
;MNRTVHQRGWLALLLAGAVMVALPAAAAADETPIDPALPTPTVPVGSNCGSDSGPAWTTVSSPPPAGMTVSIGVPRPTVNGVTYQGVVHAWDVDGSQAADGSVTGLPVLSQTVYVPLPLSDGHTYGWHASTYNGTAYSNPSTPCYFRVDGSAPLAPVVTNPDFPPVGSPGTPTKAAGQLTTFSFGSSDSLPSGCAEAGASDCRASGLDHFEYALDREPGSGAAQVPADAEGKGSLTTALPWGVHTLSVVGVDAAGNRSRPTGYEVSVPWQLPPPSPPTLVLTAPATSGRAAQLDVSGQLSAAPYPSGEAVHVVKNDLAHPAGVTLPDAPLSADGTFHIADVPRVGGANTYTVTYPGDSAHQAVNASATVQVSRSATAVSITTNAPSYAYGATAKVTAHLGTTYNGRTLAVYAQPYGGKKALITTGTVDSHGNLAATYKLTRKTTFTAAFAGDYRYAPATTSSTASAYAKVSESLSGYYGSTHYGSLLYRVYHHTAKAKLNATVTPDKDGQCVRFQTQRYYGGSWHTQSTSSCHTLSTTSAGSATLSLTKAVNSKFRMRAEYVHSSKDTGNLSTWGAWQYFIVRQ
;
A
#
# COMPACT_ATOMS: atom_id res chain seq x y z
N MET A 1 67.93 24.53 -33.54
CA MET A 1 69.28 24.54 -34.19
C MET A 1 69.16 23.83 -35.52
N ASN A 2 69.84 24.33 -36.56
CA ASN A 2 70.24 23.68 -37.83
C ASN A 2 69.12 22.98 -38.67
N ARG A 3 68.77 23.38 -39.91
CA ARG A 3 69.58 23.57 -41.15
C ARG A 3 70.46 22.32 -41.44
N THR A 4 70.59 21.74 -42.63
CA THR A 4 70.42 22.21 -44.03
C THR A 4 70.69 21.05 -45.01
N VAL A 5 70.45 21.23 -46.34
CA VAL A 5 71.29 20.67 -47.48
C VAL A 5 71.17 19.13 -47.72
N HIS A 6 71.27 18.48 -48.91
CA HIS A 6 71.34 18.74 -50.37
C HIS A 6 71.20 17.35 -51.12
N GLN A 7 71.21 17.12 -52.46
CA GLN A 7 71.37 17.95 -53.68
C GLN A 7 70.71 17.32 -54.95
N ARG A 8 70.56 18.18 -55.98
CA ARG A 8 70.45 17.99 -57.44
C ARG A 8 70.97 16.71 -58.14
N GLY A 9 70.27 16.33 -59.22
CA GLY A 9 70.78 15.89 -60.53
C GLY A 9 69.59 15.82 -61.53
N TRP A 10 69.43 16.63 -62.59
CA TRP A 10 70.21 16.95 -63.82
C TRP A 10 70.19 15.86 -64.92
N LEU A 11 69.41 16.16 -65.99
CA LEU A 11 69.54 15.83 -67.44
C LEU A 11 69.80 14.35 -67.85
N ALA A 12 69.30 13.84 -68.98
CA ALA A 12 68.32 14.28 -69.98
C ALA A 12 68.05 13.09 -70.94
N LEU A 13 66.94 13.11 -71.70
CA LEU A 13 67.02 12.87 -73.15
C LEU A 13 65.74 13.34 -73.86
N LEU A 14 65.89 13.78 -75.12
CA LEU A 14 64.78 14.19 -75.97
C LEU A 14 64.09 12.99 -76.63
N LEU A 15 62.79 13.10 -76.85
CA LEU A 15 62.14 12.56 -78.03
C LEU A 15 61.01 13.49 -78.46
N ALA A 16 61.17 14.11 -79.63
CA ALA A 16 60.17 15.01 -80.20
C ALA A 16 59.02 14.18 -80.78
N GLY A 17 57.80 14.46 -80.32
CA GLY A 17 56.57 13.85 -80.81
C GLY A 17 55.44 14.86 -80.71
N ALA A 18 55.32 15.73 -81.72
CA ALA A 18 54.23 16.70 -81.81
C ALA A 18 52.92 15.97 -82.15
N VAL A 19 52.23 15.46 -81.14
CA VAL A 19 50.84 15.00 -81.26
C VAL A 19 49.96 16.11 -80.72
N MET A 20 49.24 16.80 -81.61
CA MET A 20 48.11 17.63 -81.19
C MET A 20 47.03 16.70 -80.64
N VAL A 21 46.88 16.68 -79.32
CA VAL A 21 45.69 16.15 -78.65
C VAL A 21 44.93 17.34 -78.09
N ALA A 22 43.62 17.32 -78.30
CA ALA A 22 42.74 18.48 -78.17
C ALA A 22 42.79 19.16 -76.79
N LEU A 23 42.53 20.48 -76.80
CA LEU A 23 41.96 21.17 -75.65
C LEU A 23 40.68 20.44 -75.18
N PRO A 24 40.34 20.46 -73.88
CA PRO A 24 39.10 19.85 -73.41
C PRO A 24 37.90 20.51 -74.09
N ALA A 25 36.96 19.70 -74.56
CA ALA A 25 35.75 20.12 -75.26
C ALA A 25 34.70 20.70 -74.30
N ALA A 26 35.05 21.76 -73.58
CA ALA A 26 34.20 22.44 -72.59
C ALA A 26 33.70 23.83 -73.02
N ALA A 27 33.95 24.23 -74.28
CA ALA A 27 33.64 25.56 -74.81
C ALA A 27 32.96 25.55 -76.18
N ALA A 28 32.32 24.43 -76.57
CA ALA A 28 31.74 24.24 -77.91
C ALA A 28 30.26 23.80 -77.91
N ALA A 29 29.60 23.72 -76.75
CA ALA A 29 28.17 23.43 -76.65
C ALA A 29 27.32 24.71 -76.79
N ASP A 30 27.72 25.79 -76.11
CA ASP A 30 26.93 27.03 -75.91
C ASP A 30 26.64 27.86 -77.18
N GLU A 31 27.29 27.55 -78.31
CA GLU A 31 27.05 28.22 -79.60
C GLU A 31 26.29 27.34 -80.63
N THR A 32 25.90 26.11 -80.27
CA THR A 32 25.16 25.25 -81.20
C THR A 32 23.67 25.64 -81.29
N PRO A 33 23.09 25.80 -82.50
CA PRO A 33 21.70 26.23 -82.65
C PRO A 33 20.69 25.23 -82.06
N ILE A 34 19.64 25.77 -81.44
CA ILE A 34 18.42 25.02 -81.12
C ILE A 34 17.52 24.97 -82.36
N ASP A 35 17.12 23.77 -82.78
CA ASP A 35 16.08 23.53 -83.77
C ASP A 35 14.80 23.02 -83.08
N PRO A 36 13.75 23.86 -82.96
CA PRO A 36 12.47 23.45 -82.37
C PRO A 36 11.73 22.34 -83.12
N ALA A 37 12.13 21.98 -84.34
CA ALA A 37 11.55 20.87 -85.10
C ALA A 37 12.13 19.50 -84.72
N LEU A 38 13.26 19.45 -84.01
CA LEU A 38 13.82 18.21 -83.47
C LEU A 38 13.05 17.76 -82.22
N PRO A 39 12.74 16.46 -82.08
CA PRO A 39 11.92 15.97 -80.97
C PRO A 39 12.74 15.89 -79.67
N THR A 40 12.24 16.52 -78.62
CA THR A 40 12.82 16.46 -77.27
C THR A 40 12.72 15.04 -76.68
N PRO A 41 13.75 14.54 -75.97
CA PRO A 41 13.68 13.27 -75.23
C PRO A 41 12.66 13.29 -74.10
N THR A 42 12.00 12.16 -73.88
CA THR A 42 11.17 11.94 -72.68
C THR A 42 12.05 11.55 -71.52
N VAL A 43 11.89 12.17 -70.35
CA VAL A 43 12.52 11.68 -69.11
C VAL A 43 11.55 10.72 -68.39
N PRO A 44 11.91 9.44 -68.18
CA PRO A 44 11.15 8.53 -67.32
C PRO A 44 11.22 8.95 -65.85
N VAL A 45 10.17 8.68 -65.09
CA VAL A 45 10.17 8.89 -63.63
C VAL A 45 11.16 7.92 -62.98
N GLY A 46 12.07 8.44 -62.14
CA GLY A 46 13.12 7.66 -61.48
C GLY A 46 13.84 8.45 -60.38
N SER A 47 14.69 7.77 -59.61
CA SER A 47 15.34 8.29 -58.39
C SER A 47 16.22 9.53 -58.58
N ASN A 48 16.65 9.83 -59.81
CA ASN A 48 17.57 10.93 -60.10
C ASN A 48 16.87 12.12 -60.78
N CYS A 49 15.53 12.25 -60.68
CA CYS A 49 14.78 13.38 -61.22
C CYS A 49 13.75 13.93 -60.21
N GLY A 50 14.20 14.87 -59.38
CA GLY A 50 13.36 15.81 -58.64
C GLY A 50 13.31 17.20 -59.28
N SER A 51 12.82 18.17 -58.53
CA SER A 51 12.72 19.59 -58.92
C SER A 51 13.80 20.44 -58.25
N ASP A 52 14.05 21.66 -58.73
CA ASP A 52 15.02 22.59 -58.13
C ASP A 52 14.72 22.86 -56.62
N SER A 53 13.46 23.15 -56.31
CA SER A 53 12.96 23.33 -54.94
C SER A 53 12.84 22.04 -54.10
N GLY A 54 13.02 20.88 -54.72
CA GLY A 54 12.81 19.57 -54.11
C GLY A 54 13.53 18.49 -54.92
N PRO A 55 14.88 18.46 -54.86
CA PRO A 55 15.69 17.51 -55.61
C PRO A 55 15.50 16.11 -55.00
N ALA A 56 15.57 15.09 -55.85
CA ALA A 56 15.51 13.71 -55.38
C ALA A 56 16.83 13.32 -54.69
N TRP A 57 16.78 12.49 -53.65
CA TRP A 57 17.98 11.98 -53.01
C TRP A 57 18.48 10.70 -53.70
N THR A 58 19.79 10.56 -53.82
CA THR A 58 20.40 9.38 -54.43
C THR A 58 21.71 9.02 -53.72
N THR A 59 21.91 7.73 -53.46
CA THR A 59 23.22 7.22 -53.07
C THR A 59 24.09 7.03 -54.31
N VAL A 60 25.40 7.17 -54.16
CA VAL A 60 26.36 6.64 -55.14
C VAL A 60 27.39 5.77 -54.46
N SER A 61 27.27 4.47 -54.69
CA SER A 61 28.43 3.59 -54.62
C SER A 61 29.27 3.86 -55.85
N SER A 62 30.43 4.52 -55.68
CA SER A 62 31.31 4.89 -56.79
C SER A 62 32.51 3.94 -56.93
N PRO A 63 32.42 2.87 -57.73
CA PRO A 63 33.57 2.28 -58.41
C PRO A 63 33.76 2.91 -59.81
N PRO A 64 34.98 2.95 -60.37
CA PRO A 64 35.25 3.63 -61.63
C PRO A 64 34.51 3.05 -62.86
N PRO A 65 34.24 3.86 -63.90
CA PRO A 65 34.64 5.27 -64.05
C PRO A 65 33.66 6.24 -63.36
N ALA A 66 34.22 7.23 -62.64
CA ALA A 66 33.45 8.25 -61.92
C ALA A 66 32.58 9.08 -62.86
N GLY A 67 31.26 8.97 -62.69
CA GLY A 67 30.26 9.58 -63.56
C GLY A 67 28.85 9.29 -63.04
N MET A 68 27.85 9.96 -63.61
CA MET A 68 26.45 9.69 -63.35
C MET A 68 25.81 8.90 -64.49
N THR A 69 24.73 8.18 -64.17
CA THR A 69 23.98 7.39 -65.15
C THR A 69 22.50 7.74 -65.05
N VAL A 70 21.89 8.11 -66.17
CA VAL A 70 20.45 8.45 -66.24
C VAL A 70 19.76 7.72 -67.39
N SER A 71 18.45 7.59 -67.29
CA SER A 71 17.60 6.97 -68.31
C SER A 71 16.85 8.03 -69.09
N ILE A 72 16.87 7.96 -70.43
CA ILE A 72 16.11 8.86 -71.32
C ILE A 72 15.41 8.08 -72.43
N GLY A 73 14.15 8.42 -72.69
CA GLY A 73 13.39 7.97 -73.85
C GLY A 73 13.77 8.78 -75.09
N VAL A 74 14.73 8.29 -75.87
CA VAL A 74 15.10 8.90 -77.17
C VAL A 74 13.98 8.61 -78.19
N PRO A 75 13.32 9.61 -78.79
CA PRO A 75 12.26 9.39 -79.77
C PRO A 75 12.83 8.68 -81.02
N ARG A 76 12.00 7.98 -81.81
CA ARG A 76 12.44 7.08 -82.90
C ARG A 76 13.62 7.65 -83.72
N PRO A 77 14.80 6.99 -83.76
CA PRO A 77 16.08 7.60 -84.18
C PRO A 77 16.15 8.15 -85.61
N THR A 78 15.14 7.93 -86.44
CA THR A 78 14.95 8.63 -87.71
C THR A 78 13.53 9.19 -87.79
N VAL A 79 13.40 10.51 -87.61
CA VAL A 79 12.21 11.29 -87.98
C VAL A 79 12.55 12.06 -89.24
N ASN A 80 11.67 12.00 -90.25
CA ASN A 80 11.86 12.65 -91.56
C ASN A 80 13.21 12.34 -92.27
N GLY A 81 13.82 11.19 -91.97
CA GLY A 81 15.09 10.75 -92.56
C GLY A 81 16.36 11.29 -91.90
N VAL A 82 16.24 12.07 -90.82
CA VAL A 82 17.38 12.61 -90.06
C VAL A 82 17.70 11.69 -88.88
N THR A 83 18.95 11.23 -88.77
CA THR A 83 19.42 10.45 -87.62
C THR A 83 19.82 11.38 -86.49
N TYR A 84 19.40 11.09 -85.25
CA TYR A 84 19.81 11.86 -84.08
C TYR A 84 20.20 10.99 -82.88
N GLN A 85 21.12 11.52 -82.07
CA GLN A 85 21.60 10.95 -80.81
C GLN A 85 20.78 11.51 -79.64
N GLY A 86 20.67 10.75 -78.55
CA GLY A 86 20.23 11.29 -77.26
C GLY A 86 21.43 11.84 -76.50
N VAL A 87 21.38 13.10 -76.10
CA VAL A 87 22.44 13.77 -75.33
C VAL A 87 21.86 14.21 -73.99
N VAL A 88 22.65 14.04 -72.93
CA VAL A 88 22.36 14.54 -71.59
C VAL A 88 23.44 15.53 -71.22
N HIS A 89 23.03 16.75 -70.90
CA HIS A 89 23.88 17.75 -70.28
C HIS A 89 23.62 17.72 -68.77
N ALA A 90 24.68 17.56 -67.97
CA ALA A 90 24.59 17.60 -66.52
C ALA A 90 25.61 18.59 -65.93
N TRP A 91 25.21 19.27 -64.86
CA TRP A 91 26.01 20.28 -64.17
C TRP A 91 25.86 20.17 -62.65
N ASP A 92 26.91 20.55 -61.95
CA ASP A 92 26.86 20.87 -60.53
C ASP A 92 26.19 22.25 -60.35
N VAL A 93 25.24 22.37 -59.43
CA VAL A 93 24.43 23.59 -59.27
C VAL A 93 25.26 24.77 -58.73
N ASP A 94 26.41 24.50 -58.11
CA ASP A 94 27.40 25.52 -57.73
C ASP A 94 28.16 26.11 -58.95
N GLY A 95 28.06 25.48 -60.13
CA GLY A 95 28.75 25.85 -61.36
C GLY A 95 30.21 25.38 -61.45
N SER A 96 30.69 24.54 -60.54
CA SER A 96 32.07 24.04 -60.53
C SER A 96 32.39 23.09 -61.69
N GLN A 97 31.42 22.30 -62.12
CA GLN A 97 31.59 21.22 -63.10
C GLN A 97 30.35 21.06 -63.98
N ALA A 98 30.57 20.73 -65.26
CA ALA A 98 29.54 20.27 -66.17
C ALA A 98 30.14 19.28 -67.18
N ALA A 99 29.34 18.33 -67.65
CA ALA A 99 29.74 17.36 -68.67
C ALA A 99 28.55 16.86 -69.49
N ASP A 100 28.84 16.47 -70.74
CA ASP A 100 27.88 15.86 -71.65
C ASP A 100 28.08 14.34 -71.74
N GLY A 101 26.97 13.60 -71.73
CA GLY A 101 26.92 12.18 -72.08
C GLY A 101 26.03 11.98 -73.31
N SER A 102 26.36 11.02 -74.17
CA SER A 102 25.59 10.77 -75.40
C SER A 102 25.39 9.28 -75.67
N VAL A 103 24.24 8.92 -76.23
CA VAL A 103 23.93 7.58 -76.74
C VAL A 103 23.32 7.66 -78.14
N THR A 104 23.70 6.73 -79.02
CA THR A 104 23.03 6.54 -80.31
C THR A 104 21.54 6.23 -80.06
N GLY A 105 20.63 6.86 -80.79
CA GLY A 105 19.21 6.53 -80.66
C GLY A 105 18.90 5.09 -81.11
N LEU A 106 18.30 4.29 -80.23
CA LEU A 106 17.76 2.96 -80.54
C LEU A 106 16.23 2.94 -80.37
N PRO A 107 15.49 2.07 -81.07
CA PRO A 107 14.03 1.99 -81.00
C PRO A 107 13.56 1.24 -79.73
N VAL A 108 13.92 1.75 -78.55
CA VAL A 108 13.54 1.22 -77.23
C VAL A 108 12.85 2.31 -76.39
N LEU A 109 12.12 1.91 -75.35
CA LEU A 109 11.35 2.85 -74.51
C LEU A 109 12.22 3.80 -73.68
N SER A 110 13.41 3.35 -73.29
CA SER A 110 14.41 4.13 -72.57
C SER A 110 15.81 3.61 -72.88
N GLN A 111 16.78 4.51 -72.92
CA GLN A 111 18.20 4.21 -73.02
C GLN A 111 18.96 4.80 -71.85
N THR A 112 19.97 4.08 -71.41
CA THR A 112 20.87 4.49 -70.34
C THR A 112 22.00 5.34 -70.93
N VAL A 113 22.14 6.58 -70.47
CA VAL A 113 23.23 7.49 -70.82
C VAL A 113 24.18 7.60 -69.63
N TYR A 114 25.45 7.32 -69.89
CA TYR A 114 26.54 7.62 -68.96
C TYR A 114 27.06 9.03 -69.25
N VAL A 115 27.14 9.85 -68.20
CA VAL A 115 27.73 11.20 -68.24
C VAL A 115 28.99 11.18 -67.37
N PRO A 116 30.18 11.54 -67.90
CA PRO A 116 31.44 11.52 -67.17
C PRO A 116 31.58 12.73 -66.22
N LEU A 117 30.56 13.02 -65.43
CA LEU A 117 30.54 14.07 -64.40
C LEU A 117 30.84 13.43 -63.03
N PRO A 118 32.01 13.66 -62.42
CA PRO A 118 32.32 13.16 -61.09
C PRO A 118 31.35 13.75 -60.06
N LEU A 119 30.63 12.88 -59.36
CA LEU A 119 29.69 13.27 -58.31
C LEU A 119 30.41 13.37 -56.95
N SER A 120 30.11 14.45 -56.23
CA SER A 120 30.66 14.71 -54.88
C SER A 120 29.56 14.63 -53.81
N ASP A 121 29.92 14.15 -52.62
CA ASP A 121 28.99 13.98 -51.51
C ASP A 121 28.49 15.35 -50.98
N GLY A 122 27.19 15.52 -50.78
CA GLY A 122 26.57 16.78 -50.34
C GLY A 122 26.18 17.78 -51.43
N HIS A 123 26.64 17.58 -52.67
CA HIS A 123 26.36 18.46 -53.80
C HIS A 123 24.95 18.26 -54.38
N THR A 124 24.45 19.28 -55.10
CA THR A 124 23.19 19.22 -55.86
C THR A 124 23.50 19.29 -57.35
N TYR A 125 23.01 18.33 -58.12
CA TYR A 125 23.24 18.25 -59.56
C TYR A 125 21.95 18.49 -60.34
N GLY A 126 22.05 19.27 -61.41
CA GLY A 126 21.01 19.44 -62.42
C GLY A 126 21.38 18.69 -63.69
N TRP A 127 20.37 18.18 -64.41
CA TRP A 127 20.56 17.64 -65.75
C TRP A 127 19.33 17.83 -66.64
N HIS A 128 19.55 17.89 -67.94
CA HIS A 128 18.49 17.87 -68.96
C HIS A 128 18.91 17.03 -70.15
N ALA A 129 17.94 16.62 -70.98
CA ALA A 129 18.17 15.80 -72.16
C ALA A 129 17.69 16.50 -73.44
N SER A 130 18.46 16.36 -74.51
CA SER A 130 18.19 16.90 -75.84
C SER A 130 18.47 15.83 -76.91
N THR A 131 17.87 15.94 -78.09
CA THR A 131 18.35 15.18 -79.26
C THR A 131 19.34 16.02 -80.07
N TYR A 132 20.36 15.39 -80.64
CA TYR A 132 21.39 16.05 -81.46
C TYR A 132 21.50 15.40 -82.84
N ASN A 133 21.34 16.18 -83.91
CA ASN A 133 21.38 15.67 -85.29
C ASN A 133 22.77 15.77 -85.97
N GLY A 134 23.80 16.23 -85.26
CA GLY A 134 25.12 16.53 -85.82
C GLY A 134 25.36 17.99 -86.22
N THR A 135 24.33 18.86 -86.13
CA THR A 135 24.39 20.29 -86.46
C THR A 135 23.58 21.20 -85.51
N ALA A 136 22.52 20.67 -84.89
CA ALA A 136 21.62 21.39 -84.00
C ALA A 136 21.06 20.45 -82.91
N TYR A 137 20.65 21.04 -81.79
CA TYR A 137 19.96 20.35 -80.68
C TYR A 137 18.45 20.61 -80.71
N SER A 138 17.65 19.68 -80.18
CA SER A 138 16.25 19.96 -79.86
C SER A 138 16.11 20.98 -78.73
N ASN A 139 14.90 21.47 -78.51
CA ASN A 139 14.55 22.04 -77.20
C ASN A 139 14.90 21.00 -76.10
N PRO A 140 15.50 21.42 -74.97
CA PRO A 140 15.83 20.51 -73.88
C PRO A 140 14.58 20.03 -73.15
N SER A 141 14.69 18.88 -72.48
CA SER A 141 13.69 18.45 -71.50
C SER A 141 13.60 19.44 -70.34
N THR A 142 12.51 19.39 -69.57
CA THR A 142 12.50 20.02 -68.24
C THR A 142 13.72 19.52 -67.44
N PRO A 143 14.47 20.41 -66.77
CA PRO A 143 15.56 20.03 -65.89
C PRO A 143 15.10 19.13 -64.74
N CYS A 144 15.90 18.10 -64.49
CA CYS A 144 15.81 17.20 -63.36
C CYS A 144 16.91 17.55 -62.35
N TYR A 145 16.60 17.51 -61.06
CA TYR A 145 17.58 17.77 -60.00
C TYR A 145 17.66 16.63 -59.00
N PHE A 146 18.88 16.32 -58.55
CA PHE A 146 19.12 15.35 -57.49
C PHE A 146 20.24 15.82 -56.56
N ARG A 147 20.24 15.28 -55.34
CA ARG A 147 21.31 15.45 -54.36
C ARG A 147 21.99 14.13 -54.09
N VAL A 148 23.31 14.21 -53.96
CA VAL A 148 24.14 13.07 -53.63
C VAL A 148 24.33 13.03 -52.13
N ASP A 149 24.03 11.88 -51.54
CA ASP A 149 24.39 11.56 -50.17
C ASP A 149 24.94 10.13 -50.13
N GLY A 150 26.23 10.00 -49.84
CA GLY A 150 26.93 8.74 -49.60
C GLY A 150 27.30 8.52 -48.14
N SER A 151 26.90 9.42 -47.25
CA SER A 151 27.17 9.35 -45.82
C SER A 151 26.11 8.49 -45.14
N ALA A 152 26.53 7.49 -44.36
CA ALA A 152 25.58 6.65 -43.63
C ALA A 152 25.17 7.31 -42.30
N PRO A 153 23.90 7.16 -41.87
CA PRO A 153 23.48 7.57 -40.53
C PRO A 153 24.30 6.90 -39.42
N LEU A 154 24.34 7.56 -38.27
CA LEU A 154 24.98 6.99 -37.08
C LEU A 154 24.28 5.69 -36.64
N ALA A 155 25.02 4.82 -35.95
CA ALA A 155 24.46 3.60 -35.37
C ALA A 155 23.35 3.97 -34.35
N PRO A 156 22.13 3.43 -34.46
CA PRO A 156 21.02 3.80 -33.59
C PRO A 156 21.32 3.54 -32.11
N VAL A 157 20.92 4.47 -31.25
CA VAL A 157 20.80 4.24 -29.81
C VAL A 157 19.43 3.63 -29.55
N VAL A 158 19.40 2.50 -28.84
CA VAL A 158 18.18 1.78 -28.48
C VAL A 158 18.05 1.76 -26.96
N THR A 159 16.86 2.08 -26.44
CA THR A 159 16.55 2.03 -25.00
C THR A 159 15.19 1.38 -24.75
N ASN A 160 15.06 0.65 -23.64
CA ASN A 160 13.80 0.08 -23.17
C ASN A 160 13.67 0.28 -21.64
N PRO A 161 12.54 0.80 -21.14
CA PRO A 161 12.35 1.06 -19.70
C PRO A 161 11.97 -0.19 -18.89
N ASP A 162 11.51 -1.25 -19.56
CA ASP A 162 10.98 -2.46 -18.91
C ASP A 162 11.99 -3.62 -18.91
N PHE A 163 12.87 -3.66 -19.91
CA PHE A 163 13.87 -4.70 -20.14
C PHE A 163 15.26 -4.06 -20.28
N PRO A 164 16.07 -4.01 -19.21
CA PRO A 164 17.42 -3.49 -19.29
C PRO A 164 18.29 -4.36 -20.22
N PRO A 165 19.32 -3.79 -20.87
CA PRO A 165 20.21 -4.56 -21.73
C PRO A 165 20.96 -5.63 -20.93
N VAL A 166 21.23 -6.79 -21.53
CA VAL A 166 22.04 -7.85 -20.90
C VAL A 166 23.40 -7.29 -20.47
N GLY A 167 23.79 -7.58 -19.23
CA GLY A 167 25.02 -7.07 -18.61
C GLY A 167 24.92 -5.66 -18.02
N SER A 168 23.81 -4.94 -18.20
CA SER A 168 23.57 -3.64 -17.55
C SER A 168 22.97 -3.79 -16.15
N PRO A 169 23.16 -2.82 -15.23
CA PRO A 169 22.47 -2.80 -13.94
C PRO A 169 20.96 -2.65 -14.11
N GLY A 170 20.18 -3.46 -13.38
CA GLY A 170 18.72 -3.43 -13.37
C GLY A 170 18.10 -4.82 -13.47
N THR A 171 16.79 -4.90 -13.30
CA THR A 171 15.99 -6.13 -13.45
C THR A 171 14.78 -5.85 -14.33
N PRO A 172 14.29 -6.82 -15.13
CA PRO A 172 13.05 -6.67 -15.87
C PRO A 172 11.87 -6.29 -14.98
N THR A 173 11.08 -5.31 -15.40
CA THR A 173 9.81 -4.91 -14.74
C THR A 173 8.58 -5.51 -15.42
N LYS A 174 8.78 -6.22 -16.54
CA LYS A 174 7.76 -6.97 -17.28
C LYS A 174 8.21 -8.40 -17.54
N ALA A 175 7.23 -9.24 -17.87
CA ALA A 175 7.40 -10.64 -18.25
C ALA A 175 6.98 -10.89 -19.71
N ALA A 176 7.25 -12.10 -20.19
CA ALA A 176 6.89 -12.55 -21.53
C ALA A 176 5.41 -12.28 -21.88
N GLY A 177 5.16 -11.82 -23.10
CA GLY A 177 3.82 -11.49 -23.61
C GLY A 177 3.27 -10.13 -23.18
N GLN A 178 3.92 -9.39 -22.26
CA GLN A 178 3.52 -8.03 -21.92
C GLN A 178 4.09 -7.01 -22.93
N LEU A 179 3.29 -6.00 -23.28
CA LEU A 179 3.72 -4.94 -24.19
C LEU A 179 4.77 -4.02 -23.52
N THR A 180 5.84 -3.77 -24.25
CA THR A 180 6.92 -2.82 -23.94
C THR A 180 7.14 -1.88 -25.13
N THR A 181 7.77 -0.74 -24.90
CA THR A 181 8.12 0.24 -25.96
C THR A 181 9.63 0.43 -26.01
N PHE A 182 10.24 0.01 -27.11
CA PHE A 182 11.61 0.39 -27.45
C PHE A 182 11.59 1.80 -28.04
N SER A 183 12.54 2.63 -27.62
CA SER A 183 12.80 3.93 -28.24
C SER A 183 14.12 3.87 -29.01
N PHE A 184 14.13 4.44 -30.21
CA PHE A 184 15.27 4.52 -31.11
C PHE A 184 15.65 5.99 -31.27
N GLY A 185 16.94 6.28 -31.41
CA GLY A 185 17.45 7.59 -31.81
C GLY A 185 18.68 7.44 -32.67
N SER A 186 18.75 8.17 -33.78
CA SER A 186 19.95 8.34 -34.59
C SER A 186 19.96 9.75 -35.18
N SER A 187 21.06 10.11 -35.84
CA SER A 187 21.17 11.30 -36.66
C SER A 187 21.90 10.94 -37.94
N ASP A 188 21.45 11.55 -39.03
CA ASP A 188 22.20 11.51 -40.27
C ASP A 188 23.46 12.38 -40.17
N SER A 189 24.52 12.00 -40.89
CA SER A 189 25.83 12.66 -40.82
C SER A 189 25.98 13.64 -41.97
N LEU A 190 26.55 14.82 -41.71
CA LEU A 190 26.97 15.68 -42.81
C LEU A 190 28.15 15.06 -43.58
N PRO A 191 28.23 15.30 -44.90
CA PRO A 191 29.39 14.92 -45.73
C PRO A 191 30.73 15.33 -45.12
N SER A 192 31.76 14.51 -45.38
CA SER A 192 33.09 14.70 -44.79
C SER A 192 33.70 16.05 -45.17
N GLY A 193 34.03 16.87 -44.16
CA GLY A 193 34.57 18.22 -44.33
C GLY A 193 33.56 19.34 -44.12
N CYS A 194 32.26 19.03 -44.05
CA CYS A 194 31.20 19.99 -43.74
C CYS A 194 31.11 20.31 -42.25
N ALA A 195 30.82 21.57 -41.93
CA ALA A 195 30.60 22.04 -40.56
C ALA A 195 29.13 22.37 -40.25
N GLU A 196 28.34 22.77 -41.27
CA GLU A 196 26.97 23.25 -41.09
C GLU A 196 26.05 22.71 -42.20
N ALA A 197 24.87 22.23 -41.81
CA ALA A 197 23.83 21.80 -42.74
C ALA A 197 23.20 23.04 -43.40
N GLY A 198 23.36 23.20 -44.72
CA GLY A 198 22.77 24.32 -45.45
C GLY A 198 23.76 25.15 -46.28
N ALA A 199 25.06 25.12 -45.98
CA ALA A 199 26.10 25.70 -46.85
C ALA A 199 26.06 25.07 -48.26
N SER A 200 26.54 25.74 -49.30
CA SER A 200 26.70 25.07 -50.60
C SER A 200 27.48 23.78 -50.39
N ASP A 201 27.01 22.70 -51.00
CA ASP A 201 27.70 21.41 -51.03
C ASP A 201 27.79 20.67 -49.68
N CYS A 202 27.06 21.16 -48.67
CA CYS A 202 26.87 20.51 -47.38
C CYS A 202 25.39 20.20 -47.15
N ARG A 203 24.92 19.12 -47.76
CA ARG A 203 23.57 18.56 -47.63
C ARG A 203 23.67 17.13 -47.11
N ALA A 204 22.81 16.77 -46.17
CA ALA A 204 22.56 15.40 -45.74
C ALA A 204 21.08 15.09 -45.99
N SER A 205 20.75 13.86 -46.32
CA SER A 205 19.41 13.45 -46.77
C SER A 205 18.40 13.37 -45.64
N GLY A 206 18.89 13.24 -44.41
CA GLY A 206 18.10 13.17 -43.19
C GLY A 206 17.62 11.74 -42.94
N LEU A 207 17.52 11.39 -41.65
CA LEU A 207 17.03 10.08 -41.25
C LEU A 207 15.54 9.94 -41.62
N ASP A 208 15.21 8.96 -42.44
CA ASP A 208 13.84 8.71 -42.94
C ASP A 208 13.11 7.68 -42.07
N HIS A 209 13.78 6.55 -41.78
CA HIS A 209 13.19 5.49 -40.96
C HIS A 209 14.25 4.60 -40.27
N PHE A 210 13.76 3.77 -39.35
CA PHE A 210 14.51 2.67 -38.74
C PHE A 210 13.99 1.34 -39.28
N GLU A 211 14.88 0.51 -39.81
CA GLU A 211 14.61 -0.91 -40.07
C GLU A 211 14.93 -1.74 -38.83
N TYR A 212 14.06 -2.67 -38.47
CA TYR A 212 14.27 -3.53 -37.29
C TYR A 212 13.92 -5.00 -37.53
N ALA A 213 14.59 -5.87 -36.77
CA ALA A 213 14.31 -7.29 -36.72
C ALA A 213 14.67 -7.89 -35.35
N LEU A 214 13.95 -8.93 -34.93
CA LEU A 214 14.23 -9.68 -33.71
C LEU A 214 15.06 -10.94 -34.05
N ASP A 215 16.10 -11.18 -33.27
CA ASP A 215 17.01 -12.36 -33.32
C ASP A 215 17.74 -12.56 -34.66
N ARG A 216 17.78 -11.53 -35.49
CA ARG A 216 18.51 -11.45 -36.77
C ARG A 216 18.73 -9.99 -37.15
N GLU A 217 19.67 -9.71 -38.04
CA GLU A 217 19.85 -8.37 -38.60
C GLU A 217 18.72 -7.98 -39.59
N PRO A 218 18.38 -6.69 -39.73
CA PRO A 218 17.43 -6.23 -40.74
C PRO A 218 17.97 -6.44 -42.16
N GLY A 219 17.18 -7.09 -43.02
CA GLY A 219 17.46 -7.28 -44.44
C GLY A 219 16.32 -6.73 -45.32
N SER A 220 16.34 -7.06 -46.62
CA SER A 220 15.30 -6.62 -47.56
C SER A 220 13.89 -7.02 -47.07
N GLY A 221 12.99 -6.04 -46.97
CA GLY A 221 11.64 -6.22 -46.42
C GLY A 221 11.58 -6.35 -44.90
N ALA A 222 12.57 -5.82 -44.17
CA ALA A 222 12.48 -5.63 -42.72
C ALA A 222 11.28 -4.75 -42.35
N ALA A 223 10.83 -4.87 -41.09
CA ALA A 223 9.81 -3.97 -40.57
C ALA A 223 10.42 -2.59 -40.33
N GLN A 224 9.63 -1.54 -40.57
CA GLN A 224 10.09 -0.15 -40.55
C GLN A 224 9.30 0.68 -39.54
N VAL A 225 9.97 1.64 -38.89
CA VAL A 225 9.34 2.71 -38.10
C VAL A 225 9.86 4.05 -38.64
N PRO A 226 9.00 4.98 -39.06
CA PRO A 226 9.44 6.29 -39.53
C PRO A 226 10.19 7.05 -38.44
N ALA A 227 11.18 7.84 -38.82
CA ALA A 227 11.84 8.78 -37.93
C ALA A 227 11.01 10.07 -37.81
N ASP A 228 11.00 10.68 -36.63
CA ASP A 228 10.53 12.06 -36.44
C ASP A 228 11.62 13.08 -36.82
N ALA A 229 11.26 14.38 -36.79
CA ALA A 229 12.17 15.47 -37.14
C ALA A 229 13.38 15.58 -36.19
N GLU A 230 13.31 14.97 -35.00
CA GLU A 230 14.38 14.85 -34.02
C GLU A 230 15.22 13.57 -34.18
N GLY A 231 14.98 12.78 -35.23
CA GLY A 231 15.72 11.55 -35.54
C GLY A 231 15.36 10.36 -34.65
N LYS A 232 14.14 10.30 -34.10
CA LYS A 232 13.69 9.25 -33.17
C LYS A 232 12.57 8.41 -33.74
N GLY A 233 12.43 7.21 -33.21
CA GLY A 233 11.34 6.29 -33.53
C GLY A 233 10.98 5.44 -32.32
N SER A 234 9.84 4.76 -32.35
CA SER A 234 9.42 3.87 -31.26
C SER A 234 8.72 2.61 -31.76
N LEU A 235 9.05 1.47 -31.14
CA LEU A 235 8.44 0.16 -31.40
C LEU A 235 7.75 -0.35 -30.14
N THR A 236 6.42 -0.40 -30.15
CA THR A 236 5.64 -1.10 -29.12
C THR A 236 5.39 -2.55 -29.53
N THR A 237 5.90 -3.50 -28.74
CA THR A 237 5.78 -4.94 -29.02
C THR A 237 5.76 -5.77 -27.75
N ALA A 238 5.37 -7.04 -27.84
CA ALA A 238 5.51 -8.02 -26.78
C ALA A 238 6.54 -9.07 -27.20
N LEU A 239 7.44 -9.43 -26.28
CA LEU A 239 8.48 -10.45 -26.52
C LEU A 239 8.07 -11.78 -25.88
N PRO A 240 8.42 -12.93 -26.49
CA PRO A 240 8.32 -14.23 -25.84
C PRO A 240 9.37 -14.37 -24.72
N TRP A 241 9.32 -15.48 -23.98
CA TRP A 241 10.31 -15.76 -22.93
C TRP A 241 11.63 -16.22 -23.54
N GLY A 242 12.75 -15.79 -22.95
CA GLY A 242 14.09 -16.14 -23.43
C GLY A 242 15.03 -14.94 -23.50
N VAL A 243 16.18 -15.13 -24.13
CA VAL A 243 17.10 -14.05 -24.49
C VAL A 243 16.85 -13.69 -25.95
N HIS A 244 16.67 -12.39 -26.22
CA HIS A 244 16.37 -11.88 -27.56
C HIS A 244 17.27 -10.71 -27.90
N THR A 245 17.60 -10.54 -29.18
CA THR A 245 18.34 -9.38 -29.70
C THR A 245 17.46 -8.59 -30.65
N LEU A 246 17.07 -7.37 -30.27
CA LEU A 246 16.45 -6.43 -31.19
C LEU A 246 17.56 -5.73 -31.99
N SER A 247 17.67 -6.04 -33.28
CA SER A 247 18.63 -5.42 -34.19
C SER A 247 17.97 -4.27 -34.94
N VAL A 248 18.58 -3.09 -34.92
CA VAL A 248 18.04 -1.85 -35.51
C VAL A 248 19.09 -1.18 -36.42
N VAL A 249 18.66 -0.71 -37.57
CA VAL A 249 19.45 0.04 -38.57
C VAL A 249 18.72 1.34 -38.87
N GLY A 250 19.43 2.47 -38.88
CA GLY A 250 18.89 3.74 -39.38
C GLY A 250 19.09 3.84 -40.89
N VAL A 251 18.07 4.33 -41.59
CA VAL A 251 18.08 4.54 -43.05
C VAL A 251 17.72 5.98 -43.35
N ASP A 252 18.52 6.63 -44.19
CA ASP A 252 18.27 8.00 -44.63
C ASP A 252 17.37 8.08 -45.88
N ALA A 253 17.04 9.30 -46.30
CA ALA A 253 16.19 9.52 -47.47
C ALA A 253 16.89 9.22 -48.82
N ALA A 254 18.22 9.08 -48.86
CA ALA A 254 18.94 8.59 -50.04
C ALA A 254 18.91 7.06 -50.15
N GLY A 255 18.84 6.37 -49.00
CA GLY A 255 18.89 4.92 -48.83
C GLY A 255 20.20 4.38 -48.25
N ASN A 256 21.09 5.22 -47.69
CA ASN A 256 22.25 4.70 -46.97
C ASN A 256 21.79 4.09 -45.63
N ARG A 257 22.52 3.04 -45.19
CA ARG A 257 22.17 2.26 -44.00
C ARG A 257 23.27 2.38 -42.96
N SER A 258 22.90 2.70 -41.72
CA SER A 258 23.82 2.72 -40.59
C SER A 258 24.45 1.34 -40.35
N ARG A 259 25.48 1.30 -39.50
CA ARG A 259 25.86 0.03 -38.85
C ARG A 259 24.69 -0.46 -37.97
N PRO A 260 24.42 -1.78 -37.91
CA PRO A 260 23.36 -2.31 -37.05
C PRO A 260 23.72 -2.18 -35.58
N THR A 261 22.76 -1.79 -34.76
CA THR A 261 22.83 -1.87 -33.28
C THR A 261 22.00 -3.05 -32.80
N GLY A 262 22.61 -3.97 -32.06
CA GLY A 262 21.90 -5.03 -31.33
C GLY A 262 21.61 -4.61 -29.89
N TYR A 263 20.35 -4.67 -29.48
CA TYR A 263 19.92 -4.50 -28.09
C TYR A 263 19.48 -5.88 -27.55
N GLU A 264 20.39 -6.54 -26.82
CA GLU A 264 20.15 -7.86 -26.22
C GLU A 264 19.39 -7.72 -24.89
N VAL A 265 18.31 -8.48 -24.71
CA VAL A 265 17.42 -8.44 -23.54
C VAL A 265 17.14 -9.85 -23.04
N SER A 266 17.01 -10.00 -21.71
CA SER A 266 16.52 -11.23 -21.09
C SER A 266 15.08 -11.05 -20.62
N VAL A 267 14.14 -11.77 -21.24
CA VAL A 267 12.70 -11.73 -20.95
C VAL A 267 12.32 -12.92 -20.06
N PRO A 268 11.94 -12.69 -18.79
CA PRO A 268 11.56 -13.78 -17.90
C PRO A 268 10.16 -14.30 -18.25
N TRP A 269 9.92 -15.60 -18.05
CA TRP A 269 8.58 -16.21 -18.18
C TRP A 269 7.56 -15.55 -17.25
N GLN A 270 7.98 -15.26 -16.01
CA GLN A 270 7.24 -14.52 -15.00
C GLN A 270 8.23 -13.70 -14.19
N LEU A 271 7.82 -12.54 -13.69
CA LEU A 271 8.63 -11.82 -12.70
C LEU A 271 8.83 -12.70 -11.45
N PRO A 272 9.96 -12.58 -10.73
CA PRO A 272 10.11 -13.24 -9.44
C PRO A 272 8.96 -12.78 -8.52
N PRO A 273 8.34 -13.70 -7.75
CA PRO A 273 7.29 -13.31 -6.82
C PRO A 273 7.86 -12.36 -5.77
N PRO A 274 7.09 -11.36 -5.32
CA PRO A 274 7.54 -10.43 -4.29
C PRO A 274 7.96 -11.21 -3.02
N SER A 275 9.04 -10.76 -2.39
CA SER A 275 9.58 -11.36 -1.18
C SER A 275 8.76 -10.93 0.05
N PRO A 276 8.58 -11.78 1.08
CA PRO A 276 7.86 -11.39 2.29
C PRO A 276 8.76 -10.59 3.25
N PRO A 277 8.54 -9.27 3.44
CA PRO A 277 9.27 -8.53 4.46
C PRO A 277 8.74 -8.87 5.86
N THR A 278 9.56 -8.61 6.86
CA THR A 278 9.14 -8.52 8.26
C THR A 278 8.95 -7.05 8.64
N LEU A 279 7.92 -6.77 9.44
CA LEU A 279 7.63 -5.44 9.97
C LEU A 279 7.74 -5.48 11.50
N VAL A 280 8.62 -4.65 12.06
CA VAL A 280 8.83 -4.52 13.51
C VAL A 280 8.44 -3.11 13.95
N LEU A 281 7.63 -3.00 15.00
CA LEU A 281 7.25 -1.73 15.62
C LEU A 281 7.89 -1.59 17.00
N THR A 282 8.41 -0.40 17.29
CA THR A 282 8.95 -0.01 18.60
C THR A 282 8.13 1.15 19.14
N ALA A 283 7.51 0.93 20.31
CA ALA A 283 6.68 1.90 21.01
C ALA A 283 6.96 1.82 22.52
N PRO A 284 6.86 2.93 23.28
CA PRO A 284 6.93 2.88 24.73
C PRO A 284 5.72 2.13 25.32
N ALA A 285 5.93 1.30 26.34
CA ALA A 285 4.85 0.53 26.96
C ALA A 285 3.74 1.42 27.59
N THR A 286 4.09 2.64 27.98
CA THR A 286 3.19 3.62 28.61
C THR A 286 3.45 5.02 28.08
N SER A 287 2.41 5.87 28.01
CA SER A 287 2.56 7.30 27.69
C SER A 287 1.58 8.17 28.49
N GLY A 288 1.86 9.47 28.59
CA GLY A 288 0.95 10.44 29.18
C GLY A 288 -0.23 10.75 28.25
N ARG A 289 -1.47 10.77 28.77
CA ARG A 289 -2.60 11.29 27.99
C ARG A 289 -2.33 12.73 27.58
N ALA A 290 -2.57 13.03 26.30
CA ALA A 290 -2.29 14.31 25.67
C ALA A 290 -0.80 14.74 25.63
N ALA A 291 0.14 13.83 25.96
CA ALA A 291 1.55 14.00 25.64
C ALA A 291 1.84 13.57 24.19
N GLN A 292 2.96 14.02 23.63
CA GLN A 292 3.50 13.48 22.38
C GLN A 292 3.90 12.01 22.57
N LEU A 293 3.61 11.20 21.57
CA LEU A 293 3.95 9.79 21.50
C LEU A 293 4.48 9.50 20.10
N ASP A 294 5.72 9.02 20.05
CA ASP A 294 6.37 8.56 18.84
C ASP A 294 6.42 7.03 18.82
N VAL A 295 6.01 6.44 17.70
CA VAL A 295 6.13 5.00 17.40
C VAL A 295 6.98 4.88 16.15
N SER A 296 8.11 4.19 16.22
CA SER A 296 8.97 3.93 15.07
C SER A 296 8.76 2.52 14.54
N GLY A 297 8.97 2.32 13.24
CA GLY A 297 8.97 0.99 12.65
C GLY A 297 10.09 0.77 11.65
N GLN A 298 10.35 -0.51 11.40
CA GLN A 298 11.35 -1.00 10.46
C GLN A 298 10.72 -2.12 9.63
N LEU A 299 10.69 -1.94 8.32
CA LEU A 299 10.55 -3.03 7.34
C LEU A 299 11.93 -3.60 6.99
N SER A 300 12.04 -4.93 6.91
CA SER A 300 13.24 -5.58 6.36
C SER A 300 13.22 -5.59 4.81
N ALA A 301 14.20 -6.22 4.18
CA ALA A 301 14.30 -6.36 2.71
C ALA A 301 14.51 -5.08 1.89
N ALA A 302 14.96 -3.97 2.52
CA ALA A 302 15.40 -2.77 1.82
C ALA A 302 16.40 -3.06 0.65
N PRO A 303 16.39 -2.26 -0.43
CA PRO A 303 15.83 -0.91 -0.53
C PRO A 303 14.35 -0.82 -0.94
N TYR A 304 13.65 0.18 -0.40
CA TYR A 304 12.29 0.56 -0.79
C TYR A 304 12.27 1.73 -1.79
N PRO A 305 11.29 1.80 -2.71
CA PRO A 305 11.10 2.95 -3.60
C PRO A 305 10.84 4.26 -2.86
N SER A 306 11.29 5.39 -3.43
CA SER A 306 11.03 6.71 -2.86
C SER A 306 9.58 7.14 -3.05
N GLY A 307 8.93 7.60 -1.98
CA GLY A 307 7.54 8.08 -2.01
C GLY A 307 6.52 7.05 -1.51
N GLU A 308 6.97 5.83 -1.19
CA GLU A 308 6.16 4.85 -0.47
C GLU A 308 5.79 5.31 0.94
N ALA A 309 4.71 4.73 1.49
CA ALA A 309 4.24 5.01 2.84
C ALA A 309 3.59 3.78 3.47
N VAL A 310 3.52 3.76 4.81
CA VAL A 310 2.76 2.75 5.56
C VAL A 310 1.47 3.34 6.12
N HIS A 311 0.39 2.56 6.02
CA HIS A 311 -0.92 2.95 6.51
C HIS A 311 -1.04 2.69 8.01
N VAL A 312 -1.59 3.66 8.75
CA VAL A 312 -1.66 3.61 10.21
C VAL A 312 -3.11 3.71 10.70
N VAL A 313 -3.55 2.71 11.45
CA VAL A 313 -4.85 2.70 12.14
C VAL A 313 -4.64 2.61 13.64
N LYS A 314 -5.26 3.51 14.41
CA LYS A 314 -5.25 3.49 15.87
C LYS A 314 -6.60 3.05 16.42
N ASN A 315 -6.62 2.02 17.25
CA ASN A 315 -7.78 1.62 18.04
C ASN A 315 -7.63 2.16 19.48
N ASP A 316 -8.69 2.78 20.01
CA ASP A 316 -8.77 3.27 21.39
C ASP A 316 -10.21 3.10 21.95
N LEU A 317 -10.47 3.51 23.19
CA LEU A 317 -11.82 3.39 23.80
C LEU A 317 -12.93 4.22 23.12
N ALA A 318 -12.57 5.28 22.39
CA ALA A 318 -13.51 6.07 21.60
C ALA A 318 -13.70 5.50 20.19
N HIS A 319 -12.65 4.90 19.64
CA HIS A 319 -12.59 4.34 18.30
C HIS A 319 -12.27 2.83 18.36
N PRO A 320 -13.18 1.98 18.88
CA PRO A 320 -12.92 0.54 18.99
C PRO A 320 -12.76 -0.14 17.63
N ALA A 321 -13.45 0.37 16.59
CA ALA A 321 -13.29 -0.06 15.19
C ALA A 321 -12.02 0.49 14.51
N GLY A 322 -11.31 1.42 15.16
CA GLY A 322 -10.12 2.09 14.62
C GLY A 322 -10.42 3.48 14.06
N VAL A 323 -9.40 4.34 14.08
CA VAL A 323 -9.35 5.61 13.35
C VAL A 323 -8.05 5.66 12.56
N THR A 324 -8.13 6.00 11.27
CA THR A 324 -6.97 6.21 10.40
C THR A 324 -6.20 7.44 10.86
N LEU A 325 -4.89 7.28 11.07
CA LEU A 325 -3.95 8.39 11.26
C LEU A 325 -3.33 8.76 9.90
N PRO A 326 -2.63 9.90 9.76
CA PRO A 326 -1.85 10.17 8.57
C PRO A 326 -0.88 9.03 8.26
N ASP A 327 -0.75 8.66 6.99
CA ASP A 327 0.22 7.67 6.54
C ASP A 327 1.65 8.13 6.88
N ALA A 328 2.49 7.19 7.31
CA ALA A 328 3.87 7.48 7.66
C ALA A 328 4.78 7.24 6.44
N PRO A 329 5.56 8.24 5.97
CA PRO A 329 6.49 8.06 4.86
C PRO A 329 7.50 6.95 5.14
N LEU A 330 7.73 6.10 4.14
CA LEU A 330 8.71 5.02 4.21
C LEU A 330 10.03 5.47 3.59
N SER A 331 11.10 5.41 4.38
CA SER A 331 12.47 5.64 3.91
C SER A 331 12.95 4.47 3.05
N ALA A 332 13.90 4.74 2.15
CA ALA A 332 14.50 3.70 1.30
C ALA A 332 15.19 2.57 2.10
N ASP A 333 15.61 2.82 3.36
CA ASP A 333 16.17 1.82 4.26
C ASP A 333 15.11 1.02 5.05
N GLY A 334 13.81 1.25 4.80
CA GLY A 334 12.69 0.61 5.47
C GLY A 334 12.28 1.25 6.81
N THR A 335 12.91 2.35 7.23
CA THR A 335 12.52 3.08 8.45
C THR A 335 11.29 3.97 8.23
N PHE A 336 10.48 4.13 9.28
CA PHE A 336 9.41 5.14 9.32
C PHE A 336 9.05 5.54 10.76
N HIS A 337 8.38 6.68 10.90
CA HIS A 337 7.96 7.24 12.19
C HIS A 337 6.50 7.68 12.19
N ILE A 338 5.80 7.40 13.28
CA ILE A 338 4.40 7.76 13.52
C ILE A 338 4.38 8.66 14.75
N ALA A 339 3.91 9.90 14.60
CA ALA A 339 3.68 10.83 15.69
C ALA A 339 2.18 10.92 16.01
N ASP A 340 1.80 10.75 17.28
CA ASP A 340 0.44 10.96 17.77
C ASP A 340 0.43 11.74 19.10
N VAL A 341 -0.72 12.33 19.42
CA VAL A 341 -0.97 12.98 20.72
C VAL A 341 -2.26 12.39 21.32
N PRO A 342 -2.21 11.15 21.84
CA PRO A 342 -3.42 10.39 22.19
C PRO A 342 -4.25 11.09 23.28
N ARG A 343 -5.48 11.48 22.91
CA ARG A 343 -6.43 12.15 23.81
C ARG A 343 -7.24 11.17 24.68
N VAL A 344 -7.26 9.89 24.32
CA VAL A 344 -8.00 8.81 24.99
C VAL A 344 -7.02 7.94 25.79
N GLY A 345 -7.28 7.75 27.07
CA GLY A 345 -6.43 6.95 27.97
C GLY A 345 -6.70 5.45 27.89
N GLY A 346 -5.74 4.67 28.40
CA GLY A 346 -5.65 3.20 28.37
C GLY A 346 -5.00 2.69 27.09
N ALA A 347 -5.29 1.44 26.74
CA ALA A 347 -4.77 0.82 25.53
C ALA A 347 -5.11 1.66 24.28
N ASN A 348 -4.06 2.20 23.65
CA ASN A 348 -4.09 2.73 22.30
C ASN A 348 -3.24 1.77 21.46
N THR A 349 -3.87 1.07 20.53
CA THR A 349 -3.22 0.07 19.67
C THR A 349 -3.05 0.63 18.28
N TYR A 350 -1.80 0.75 17.84
CA TYR A 350 -1.42 1.19 16.50
C TYR A 350 -1.17 -0.05 15.65
N THR A 351 -1.98 -0.23 14.63
CA THR A 351 -1.77 -1.24 13.58
C THR A 351 -1.22 -0.53 12.36
N VAL A 352 -0.09 -1.02 11.87
CA VAL A 352 0.62 -0.47 10.71
C VAL A 352 0.62 -1.53 9.62
N THR A 353 0.27 -1.12 8.41
CA THR A 353 0.20 -1.98 7.23
C THR A 353 1.04 -1.39 6.10
N TYR A 354 1.97 -2.19 5.59
CA TYR A 354 2.57 -1.96 4.28
C TYR A 354 1.71 -2.69 3.23
N PRO A 355 1.19 -2.01 2.19
CA PRO A 355 0.31 -2.62 1.20
C PRO A 355 1.04 -3.61 0.26
N GLY A 356 2.37 -3.56 0.20
CA GLY A 356 3.18 -4.33 -0.74
C GLY A 356 3.40 -3.59 -2.07
N ASP A 357 4.43 -4.02 -2.80
CA ASP A 357 4.84 -3.50 -4.10
C ASP A 357 5.23 -4.67 -5.04
N SER A 358 5.87 -4.39 -6.18
CA SER A 358 6.31 -5.41 -7.15
C SER A 358 7.41 -6.38 -6.64
N ALA A 359 8.17 -5.98 -5.63
CA ALA A 359 9.29 -6.71 -5.02
C ALA A 359 9.01 -7.19 -3.58
N HIS A 360 8.03 -6.60 -2.88
CA HIS A 360 7.72 -6.86 -1.48
C HIS A 360 6.24 -7.20 -1.24
N GLN A 361 5.96 -8.24 -0.48
CA GLN A 361 4.58 -8.61 -0.11
C GLN A 361 4.00 -7.65 0.93
N ALA A 362 2.66 -7.56 0.95
CA ALA A 362 1.94 -6.87 2.02
C ALA A 362 2.26 -7.48 3.40
N VAL A 363 2.45 -6.62 4.41
CA VAL A 363 2.69 -7.04 5.80
C VAL A 363 2.04 -6.07 6.77
N ASN A 364 1.64 -6.54 7.94
CA ASN A 364 1.15 -5.70 9.02
C ASN A 364 1.72 -6.12 10.38
N ALA A 365 1.74 -5.19 11.32
CA ALA A 365 2.11 -5.39 12.71
C ALA A 365 1.34 -4.43 13.61
N SER A 366 1.22 -4.76 14.91
CA SER A 366 0.56 -3.88 15.88
C SER A 366 1.41 -3.67 17.15
N ALA A 367 1.40 -2.44 17.68
CA ALA A 367 1.98 -2.09 18.97
C ALA A 367 0.92 -1.43 19.86
N THR A 368 0.93 -1.71 21.17
CA THR A 368 -0.05 -1.15 22.11
C THR A 368 0.63 -0.34 23.21
N VAL A 369 0.21 0.91 23.36
CA VAL A 369 0.70 1.85 24.38
C VAL A 369 -0.38 2.06 25.44
N GLN A 370 -0.03 1.91 26.72
CA GLN A 370 -0.95 2.21 27.82
C GLN A 370 -0.90 3.70 28.16
N VAL A 371 -1.87 4.46 27.67
CA VAL A 371 -1.98 5.91 27.88
C VAL A 371 -2.57 6.21 29.25
N SER A 372 -2.06 7.21 29.97
CA SER A 372 -2.42 7.42 31.38
C SER A 372 -3.90 7.79 31.62
N ARG A 373 -4.45 7.31 32.75
CA ARG A 373 -5.76 7.70 33.26
C ARG A 373 -5.66 8.16 34.72
N SER A 374 -6.47 9.13 35.09
CA SER A 374 -6.59 9.63 36.47
C SER A 374 -7.34 8.62 37.34
N ALA A 375 -7.02 8.53 38.63
CA ALA A 375 -7.82 7.74 39.57
C ALA A 375 -9.20 8.38 39.78
N THR A 376 -10.24 7.58 40.02
CA THR A 376 -11.55 8.04 40.50
C THR A 376 -11.93 7.33 41.80
N ALA A 377 -12.75 7.98 42.62
CA ALA A 377 -13.22 7.43 43.88
C ALA A 377 -14.52 6.66 43.67
N VAL A 378 -14.57 5.42 44.16
CA VAL A 378 -15.81 4.64 44.30
C VAL A 378 -15.96 4.27 45.77
N SER A 379 -17.15 4.49 46.33
CA SER A 379 -17.54 3.99 47.67
C SER A 379 -18.82 3.16 47.57
N ILE A 380 -19.04 2.28 48.55
CA ILE A 380 -20.29 1.52 48.68
C ILE A 380 -20.66 1.37 50.14
N THR A 381 -21.92 1.63 50.47
CA THR A 381 -22.46 1.59 51.82
C THR A 381 -23.81 0.89 51.86
N THR A 382 -24.20 0.47 53.07
CA THR A 382 -25.55 0.00 53.38
C THR A 382 -26.13 0.87 54.49
N ASN A 383 -27.45 1.03 54.54
CA ASN A 383 -28.11 1.90 55.53
C ASN A 383 -27.99 1.43 57.00
N ALA A 384 -27.43 0.24 57.24
CA ALA A 384 -27.00 -0.27 58.54
C ALA A 384 -25.83 -1.27 58.34
N PRO A 385 -25.00 -1.53 59.36
CA PRO A 385 -23.93 -2.55 59.29
C PRO A 385 -24.44 -3.98 59.57
N SER A 386 -25.59 -4.13 60.23
CA SER A 386 -26.22 -5.42 60.54
C SER A 386 -27.74 -5.38 60.36
N TYR A 387 -28.32 -6.52 60.00
CA TYR A 387 -29.73 -6.67 59.63
C TYR A 387 -30.36 -7.89 60.28
N ALA A 388 -31.64 -7.80 60.66
CA ALA A 388 -32.43 -8.97 61.02
C ALA A 388 -32.56 -9.94 59.84
N TYR A 389 -32.71 -11.24 60.10
CA TYR A 389 -32.82 -12.25 59.05
C TYR A 389 -33.98 -11.94 58.08
N GLY A 390 -33.66 -11.83 56.78
CA GLY A 390 -34.62 -11.55 55.73
C GLY A 390 -35.02 -10.07 55.61
N ALA A 391 -34.40 -9.16 56.36
CA ALA A 391 -34.59 -7.72 56.20
C ALA A 391 -33.90 -7.20 54.92
N THR A 392 -34.40 -6.06 54.42
CA THR A 392 -33.89 -5.44 53.19
C THR A 392 -32.88 -4.35 53.52
N ALA A 393 -31.64 -4.49 53.03
CA ALA A 393 -30.68 -3.40 53.00
C ALA A 393 -30.95 -2.48 51.81
N LYS A 394 -30.89 -1.17 52.04
CA LYS A 394 -30.65 -0.18 50.99
C LYS A 394 -29.13 -0.08 50.81
N VAL A 395 -28.65 -0.53 49.66
CA VAL A 395 -27.26 -0.41 49.20
C VAL A 395 -27.15 0.89 48.41
N THR A 396 -26.11 1.69 48.67
CA THR A 396 -25.82 2.89 47.88
C THR A 396 -24.35 2.89 47.51
N ALA A 397 -24.08 2.81 46.21
CA ALA A 397 -22.74 2.98 45.64
C ALA A 397 -22.61 4.41 45.11
N HIS A 398 -21.46 5.05 45.32
CA HIS A 398 -21.17 6.40 44.86
C HIS A 398 -19.93 6.40 43.97
N LEU A 399 -20.02 7.08 42.83
CA LEU A 399 -18.94 7.30 41.86
C LEU A 399 -18.61 8.80 41.81
N GLY A 400 -17.38 9.14 42.18
CA GLY A 400 -16.85 10.50 42.12
C GLY A 400 -16.63 11.02 40.69
N THR A 401 -15.75 11.99 40.53
CA THR A 401 -15.49 12.64 39.23
C THR A 401 -15.05 11.62 38.17
N THR A 402 -15.67 11.69 37.00
CA THR A 402 -15.28 10.98 35.78
C THR A 402 -15.33 11.95 34.59
N TYR A 403 -15.21 11.49 33.35
CA TYR A 403 -15.27 12.32 32.14
C TYR A 403 -16.52 12.05 31.31
N ASN A 404 -16.68 10.83 30.80
CA ASN A 404 -17.79 10.43 29.93
C ASN A 404 -18.43 9.09 30.32
N GLY A 405 -17.83 8.33 31.25
CA GLY A 405 -18.46 7.16 31.86
C GLY A 405 -19.13 7.50 33.18
N ARG A 406 -20.44 7.24 33.31
CA ARG A 406 -21.20 7.36 34.58
C ARG A 406 -21.84 6.04 35.05
N THR A 407 -21.54 4.93 34.40
CA THR A 407 -22.14 3.62 34.72
C THR A 407 -21.40 2.92 35.85
N LEU A 408 -22.12 2.58 36.93
CA LEU A 408 -21.66 1.67 37.97
C LEU A 408 -22.35 0.31 37.85
N ALA A 409 -21.60 -0.75 38.14
CA ALA A 409 -22.13 -2.09 38.39
C ALA A 409 -22.02 -2.41 39.90
N VAL A 410 -23.13 -2.84 40.51
CA VAL A 410 -23.18 -3.25 41.92
C VAL A 410 -23.48 -4.74 42.01
N TYR A 411 -22.66 -5.44 42.78
CA TYR A 411 -22.74 -6.89 42.99
C TYR A 411 -23.00 -7.20 44.46
N ALA A 412 -23.62 -8.36 44.72
CA ALA A 412 -23.74 -8.95 46.05
C ALA A 412 -23.16 -10.37 46.05
N GLN A 413 -22.46 -10.72 47.13
CA GLN A 413 -21.94 -12.06 47.39
C GLN A 413 -22.28 -12.48 48.82
N PRO A 414 -23.37 -13.26 49.02
CA PRO A 414 -23.69 -13.85 50.31
C PRO A 414 -22.63 -14.84 50.77
N TYR A 415 -22.51 -15.04 52.08
CA TYR A 415 -21.61 -16.03 52.67
C TYR A 415 -21.93 -17.46 52.19
N GLY A 416 -20.92 -18.12 51.61
CA GLY A 416 -21.05 -19.41 50.93
C GLY A 416 -21.75 -19.36 49.57
N GLY A 417 -22.03 -18.16 49.04
CA GLY A 417 -22.69 -17.93 47.76
C GLY A 417 -21.76 -17.39 46.67
N LYS A 418 -22.25 -17.43 45.43
CA LYS A 418 -21.58 -16.80 44.27
C LYS A 418 -21.82 -15.29 44.27
N LYS A 419 -20.87 -14.53 43.72
CA LYS A 419 -21.03 -13.10 43.43
C LYS A 419 -22.00 -12.94 42.25
N ALA A 420 -23.05 -12.14 42.43
CA ALA A 420 -24.06 -11.86 41.41
C ALA A 420 -24.23 -10.36 41.22
N LEU A 421 -24.49 -9.91 39.99
CA LEU A 421 -24.89 -8.52 39.71
C LEU A 421 -26.28 -8.27 40.29
N ILE A 422 -26.45 -7.21 41.09
CA ILE A 422 -27.75 -6.83 41.65
C ILE A 422 -28.34 -5.60 40.96
N THR A 423 -27.50 -4.71 40.43
CA THR A 423 -27.90 -3.62 39.53
C THR A 423 -26.71 -3.15 38.71
N THR A 424 -26.98 -2.57 37.54
CA THR A 424 -26.03 -1.78 36.78
C THR A 424 -26.77 -0.59 36.17
N GLY A 425 -26.15 0.58 36.14
CA GLY A 425 -26.81 1.76 35.62
C GLY A 425 -25.98 3.03 35.73
N THR A 426 -26.44 4.05 35.02
CA THR A 426 -25.91 5.42 35.16
C THR A 426 -26.28 5.94 36.54
N VAL A 427 -25.30 6.48 37.26
CA VAL A 427 -25.51 7.12 38.56
C VAL A 427 -26.31 8.43 38.41
N ASP A 428 -26.98 8.85 39.49
CA ASP A 428 -27.72 10.11 39.55
C ASP A 428 -26.83 11.36 39.52
N SER A 429 -27.45 12.55 39.57
CA SER A 429 -26.76 13.85 39.61
C SER A 429 -25.85 14.05 40.82
N HIS A 430 -26.01 13.25 41.89
CA HIS A 430 -25.17 13.24 43.08
C HIS A 430 -24.11 12.12 43.03
N GLY A 431 -23.99 11.41 41.91
CA GLY A 431 -23.05 10.32 41.73
C GLY A 431 -23.47 8.98 42.34
N ASN A 432 -24.72 8.81 42.76
CA ASN A 432 -25.19 7.60 43.44
C ASN A 432 -25.91 6.62 42.51
N LEU A 433 -25.70 5.32 42.75
CA LEU A 433 -26.55 4.22 42.27
C LEU A 433 -27.05 3.44 43.49
N ALA A 434 -28.37 3.42 43.67
CA ALA A 434 -29.02 2.74 44.78
C ALA A 434 -29.60 1.38 44.35
N ALA A 435 -29.58 0.42 45.27
CA ALA A 435 -30.21 -0.90 45.11
C ALA A 435 -30.79 -1.39 46.43
N THR A 436 -31.65 -2.40 46.38
CA THR A 436 -32.14 -3.10 47.57
C THR A 436 -31.75 -4.57 47.54
N TYR A 437 -31.32 -5.11 48.67
CA TYR A 437 -30.95 -6.52 48.79
C TYR A 437 -31.52 -7.15 50.06
N LYS A 438 -32.07 -8.35 49.96
CA LYS A 438 -32.66 -9.08 51.10
C LYS A 438 -31.58 -9.94 51.79
N LEU A 439 -31.11 -9.51 52.97
CA LEU A 439 -30.05 -10.22 53.68
C LEU A 439 -30.59 -11.41 54.47
N THR A 440 -30.22 -12.61 54.03
CA THR A 440 -30.40 -13.86 54.80
C THR A 440 -29.11 -14.31 55.50
N ARG A 441 -27.96 -13.75 55.10
CA ARG A 441 -26.60 -14.07 55.55
C ARG A 441 -25.72 -12.83 55.44
N LYS A 442 -24.57 -12.83 56.13
CA LYS A 442 -23.48 -11.88 55.88
C LYS A 442 -23.21 -11.80 54.38
N THR A 443 -23.18 -10.60 53.82
CA THR A 443 -23.11 -10.36 52.38
C THR A 443 -22.09 -9.26 52.08
N THR A 444 -21.14 -9.57 51.19
CA THR A 444 -20.20 -8.59 50.66
C THR A 444 -20.82 -7.94 49.42
N PHE A 445 -20.93 -6.61 49.42
CA PHE A 445 -21.33 -5.84 48.26
C PHE A 445 -20.10 -5.23 47.59
N THR A 446 -20.03 -5.28 46.26
CA THR A 446 -18.96 -4.65 45.47
C THR A 446 -19.55 -3.62 44.53
N ALA A 447 -19.02 -2.40 44.51
CA ALA A 447 -19.25 -1.44 43.41
C ALA A 447 -18.04 -1.47 42.45
N ALA A 448 -18.31 -1.40 41.15
CA ALA A 448 -17.30 -1.40 40.10
C ALA A 448 -17.62 -0.35 39.03
N PHE A 449 -16.62 0.45 38.69
CA PHE A 449 -16.56 1.35 37.55
C PHE A 449 -15.56 0.80 36.54
N ALA A 450 -15.95 0.67 35.27
CA ALA A 450 -15.11 0.11 34.22
C ALA A 450 -13.99 1.06 33.73
N GLY A 451 -13.94 2.29 34.22
CA GLY A 451 -13.10 3.35 33.67
C GLY A 451 -13.81 4.07 32.52
N ASP A 452 -13.19 5.14 32.04
CA ASP A 452 -13.58 5.85 30.83
C ASP A 452 -12.34 6.42 30.08
N TYR A 453 -12.52 7.36 29.17
CA TYR A 453 -11.41 7.88 28.35
C TYR A 453 -10.36 8.66 29.17
N ARG A 454 -10.68 9.09 30.40
CA ARG A 454 -9.76 9.87 31.25
C ARG A 454 -9.54 9.26 32.63
N TYR A 455 -10.45 8.42 33.12
CA TYR A 455 -10.42 7.86 34.46
C TYR A 455 -10.25 6.34 34.47
N ALA A 456 -9.41 5.84 35.37
CA ALA A 456 -9.07 4.43 35.48
C ALA A 456 -10.28 3.61 36.01
N PRO A 457 -10.34 2.30 35.71
CA PRO A 457 -11.28 1.40 36.38
C PRO A 457 -11.07 1.45 37.89
N ALA A 458 -12.15 1.41 38.66
CA ALA A 458 -12.11 1.51 40.11
C ALA A 458 -13.14 0.57 40.73
N THR A 459 -12.76 -0.14 41.79
CA THR A 459 -13.65 -1.06 42.51
C THR A 459 -13.49 -0.91 44.02
N THR A 460 -14.55 -1.19 44.75
CA THR A 460 -14.60 -1.09 46.22
C THR A 460 -15.61 -2.09 46.75
N SER A 461 -15.48 -2.51 48.01
CA SER A 461 -16.44 -3.42 48.65
C SER A 461 -16.74 -3.06 50.10
N SER A 462 -17.94 -3.38 50.55
CA SER A 462 -18.38 -3.26 51.94
C SER A 462 -19.20 -4.48 52.35
N THR A 463 -19.17 -4.85 53.62
CA THR A 463 -19.83 -6.08 54.12
C THR A 463 -20.90 -5.71 55.13
N ALA A 464 -22.13 -6.18 54.89
CA ALA A 464 -23.21 -6.10 55.86
C ALA A 464 -23.49 -7.47 56.48
N SER A 465 -23.69 -7.49 57.79
CA SER A 465 -23.97 -8.72 58.55
C SER A 465 -25.47 -9.02 58.63
N ALA A 466 -25.84 -10.28 58.78
CA ALA A 466 -27.21 -10.69 59.06
C ALA A 466 -27.27 -11.50 60.35
N TYR A 467 -28.21 -11.20 61.24
CA TYR A 467 -28.57 -12.11 62.33
C TYR A 467 -29.20 -13.38 61.75
N ALA A 468 -29.17 -14.48 62.49
CA ALA A 468 -30.09 -15.58 62.24
C ALA A 468 -31.52 -15.18 62.67
N LYS A 469 -32.52 -16.01 62.36
CA LYS A 469 -33.84 -15.98 62.98
C LYS A 469 -33.93 -17.13 63.97
N VAL A 470 -34.46 -16.87 65.16
CA VAL A 470 -34.88 -17.93 66.10
C VAL A 470 -36.40 -17.91 66.14
N SER A 471 -37.04 -19.03 65.77
CA SER A 471 -38.50 -19.20 65.81
C SER A 471 -38.84 -20.19 66.90
N GLU A 472 -39.84 -19.90 67.73
CA GLU A 472 -40.06 -20.60 68.99
C GLU A 472 -41.51 -21.01 69.20
N SER A 473 -41.70 -22.15 69.88
CA SER A 473 -43.01 -22.60 70.32
C SER A 473 -42.94 -23.32 71.66
N LEU A 474 -43.87 -22.99 72.55
CA LEU A 474 -44.12 -23.77 73.77
C LEU A 474 -44.98 -24.99 73.43
N SER A 475 -44.72 -26.12 74.08
CA SER A 475 -45.56 -27.34 74.00
C SER A 475 -45.70 -28.00 75.38
N GLY A 476 -46.71 -28.87 75.52
CA GLY A 476 -47.09 -29.52 76.79
C GLY A 476 -48.00 -28.69 77.70
N TYR A 477 -48.51 -27.54 77.23
CA TYR A 477 -49.52 -26.76 77.93
C TYR A 477 -50.92 -27.34 77.68
N TYR A 478 -51.85 -27.14 78.61
CA TYR A 478 -53.25 -27.58 78.46
C TYR A 478 -54.22 -26.41 78.14
N GLY A 479 -53.77 -25.17 78.31
CA GLY A 479 -54.58 -23.99 78.02
C GLY A 479 -53.75 -22.72 77.83
N SER A 480 -54.43 -21.59 77.74
CA SER A 480 -53.82 -20.26 77.67
C SER A 480 -54.67 -19.22 78.41
N THR A 481 -54.04 -18.16 78.87
CA THR A 481 -54.66 -17.02 79.54
C THR A 481 -53.93 -15.73 79.17
N HIS A 482 -54.52 -14.56 79.43
CA HIS A 482 -53.89 -13.27 79.14
C HIS A 482 -53.63 -12.50 80.44
N TYR A 483 -52.49 -11.81 80.51
CA TYR A 483 -52.23 -10.79 81.52
C TYR A 483 -51.91 -9.49 80.80
N GLY A 484 -52.88 -8.57 80.76
CA GLY A 484 -52.86 -7.46 79.80
C GLY A 484 -52.86 -7.99 78.36
N SER A 485 -52.03 -7.43 77.50
CA SER A 485 -51.86 -7.87 76.11
C SER A 485 -50.97 -9.12 75.94
N LEU A 486 -50.34 -9.62 77.01
CA LEU A 486 -49.43 -10.77 76.92
C LEU A 486 -50.19 -12.10 77.06
N LEU A 487 -50.06 -12.95 76.05
CA LEU A 487 -50.50 -14.34 76.06
C LEU A 487 -49.56 -15.19 76.93
N TYR A 488 -50.11 -15.88 77.93
CA TYR A 488 -49.43 -16.87 78.74
C TYR A 488 -50.00 -18.26 78.43
N ARG A 489 -49.13 -19.25 78.19
CA ARG A 489 -49.55 -20.67 78.19
C ARG A 489 -49.76 -21.15 79.63
N VAL A 490 -50.68 -22.10 79.84
CA VAL A 490 -51.02 -22.63 81.16
C VAL A 490 -50.61 -24.09 81.24
N TYR A 491 -49.77 -24.41 82.22
CA TYR A 491 -49.25 -25.74 82.50
C TYR A 491 -49.75 -26.26 83.85
N HIS A 492 -50.00 -27.56 83.95
CA HIS A 492 -50.24 -28.26 85.21
C HIS A 492 -48.89 -28.53 85.90
N HIS A 493 -48.83 -28.54 87.23
CA HIS A 493 -47.57 -28.62 87.97
C HIS A 493 -46.79 -29.93 87.78
N THR A 494 -47.46 -31.02 87.39
CA THR A 494 -46.82 -32.29 87.01
C THR A 494 -46.30 -32.33 85.56
N ALA A 495 -46.67 -31.35 84.73
CA ALA A 495 -46.21 -31.27 83.34
C ALA A 495 -44.75 -30.75 83.26
N LYS A 496 -44.14 -30.94 82.08
CA LYS A 496 -42.86 -30.31 81.73
C LYS A 496 -43.10 -29.21 80.71
N ALA A 497 -42.71 -27.97 81.02
CA ALA A 497 -42.75 -26.91 80.02
C ALA A 497 -41.63 -27.13 79.01
N LYS A 498 -41.99 -27.40 77.74
CA LYS A 498 -41.02 -27.59 76.66
C LYS A 498 -41.01 -26.36 75.75
N LEU A 499 -39.85 -25.73 75.63
CA LEU A 499 -39.58 -24.73 74.60
C LEU A 499 -38.89 -25.43 73.43
N ASN A 500 -39.52 -25.40 72.25
CA ASN A 500 -38.93 -25.83 70.99
C ASN A 500 -38.44 -24.57 70.26
N ALA A 501 -37.26 -24.64 69.66
CA ALA A 501 -36.68 -23.56 68.87
C ALA A 501 -36.16 -24.10 67.53
N THR A 502 -36.32 -23.31 66.47
CA THR A 502 -35.78 -23.57 65.14
C THR A 502 -35.01 -22.34 64.66
N VAL A 503 -33.80 -22.54 64.17
CA VAL A 503 -32.96 -21.46 63.63
C VAL A 503 -33.11 -21.36 62.11
N THR A 504 -33.01 -20.15 61.56
CA THR A 504 -33.06 -19.91 60.10
C THR A 504 -31.97 -18.89 59.72
N PRO A 505 -31.13 -19.11 58.69
CA PRO A 505 -31.12 -20.27 57.78
C PRO A 505 -30.71 -21.55 58.54
N ASP A 506 -30.65 -22.69 57.88
CA ASP A 506 -30.17 -23.92 58.52
C ASP A 506 -28.76 -23.72 59.13
N LYS A 507 -28.60 -24.29 60.33
CA LYS A 507 -27.49 -24.20 61.27
C LYS A 507 -27.25 -25.55 61.97
N ASP A 508 -27.42 -26.67 61.26
CA ASP A 508 -27.03 -27.99 61.74
C ASP A 508 -25.66 -27.99 62.44
N GLY A 509 -25.55 -28.74 63.55
CA GLY A 509 -24.34 -28.81 64.37
C GLY A 509 -23.96 -27.54 65.14
N GLN A 510 -24.64 -26.41 64.94
CA GLN A 510 -24.34 -25.15 65.66
C GLN A 510 -25.01 -25.08 67.03
N CYS A 511 -24.69 -24.04 67.79
CA CYS A 511 -25.09 -23.89 69.17
C CYS A 511 -26.45 -23.19 69.33
N VAL A 512 -27.32 -23.78 70.17
CA VAL A 512 -28.46 -23.10 70.78
C VAL A 512 -28.39 -23.19 72.30
N ARG A 513 -28.69 -22.09 73.00
CA ARG A 513 -28.86 -22.04 74.46
C ARG A 513 -30.29 -21.70 74.81
N PHE A 514 -30.76 -22.14 75.97
CA PHE A 514 -32.11 -21.84 76.46
C PHE A 514 -32.03 -21.11 77.81
N GLN A 515 -32.72 -19.98 77.91
CA GLN A 515 -32.78 -19.16 79.12
C GLN A 515 -34.18 -19.20 79.71
N THR A 516 -34.27 -19.44 81.02
CA THR A 516 -35.51 -19.41 81.80
C THR A 516 -35.45 -18.30 82.84
N GLN A 517 -36.50 -17.48 82.93
CA GLN A 517 -36.69 -16.52 84.00
C GLN A 517 -38.02 -16.74 84.72
N ARG A 518 -38.05 -16.45 86.02
CA ARG A 518 -39.25 -16.46 86.87
C ARG A 518 -39.56 -15.03 87.30
N TYR A 519 -40.84 -14.68 87.36
CA TYR A 519 -41.28 -13.39 87.89
C TYR A 519 -41.56 -13.51 89.38
N TYR A 520 -40.90 -12.69 90.20
CA TYR A 520 -41.16 -12.50 91.63
C TYR A 520 -40.56 -11.16 92.06
N GLY A 521 -40.96 -10.62 93.23
CA GLY A 521 -40.44 -9.35 93.73
C GLY A 521 -40.63 -8.15 92.78
N GLY A 522 -41.64 -8.20 91.91
CA GLY A 522 -41.89 -7.17 90.89
C GLY A 522 -41.00 -7.23 89.64
N SER A 523 -40.10 -8.21 89.51
CA SER A 523 -39.15 -8.27 88.39
C SER A 523 -38.93 -9.68 87.82
N TRP A 524 -38.22 -9.77 86.69
CA TRP A 524 -37.86 -11.04 86.04
C TRP A 524 -36.43 -11.45 86.40
N HIS A 525 -36.29 -12.58 87.08
CA HIS A 525 -34.99 -13.11 87.50
C HIS A 525 -34.61 -14.37 86.73
N THR A 526 -33.41 -14.41 86.15
CA THR A 526 -32.85 -15.61 85.51
C THR A 526 -32.74 -16.75 86.52
N GLN A 527 -33.41 -17.87 86.22
CA GLN A 527 -33.32 -19.11 87.00
C GLN A 527 -32.24 -20.03 86.42
N SER A 528 -32.14 -20.06 85.09
CA SER A 528 -31.14 -20.85 84.38
C SER A 528 -30.86 -20.26 83.01
N THR A 529 -29.63 -20.49 82.53
CA THR A 529 -29.29 -20.46 81.11
C THR A 529 -28.52 -21.75 80.84
N SER A 530 -28.94 -22.51 79.84
CA SER A 530 -28.30 -23.80 79.54
C SER A 530 -26.86 -23.62 79.06
N SER A 531 -26.08 -24.69 79.14
CA SER A 531 -24.91 -24.87 78.28
C SER A 531 -25.33 -24.90 76.80
N CYS A 532 -24.33 -24.97 75.92
CA CYS A 532 -24.57 -25.13 74.49
C CYS A 532 -25.25 -26.48 74.19
N HIS A 533 -26.40 -26.46 73.52
CA HIS A 533 -26.98 -27.63 72.88
C HIS A 533 -26.74 -27.58 71.38
N THR A 534 -26.39 -28.72 70.80
CA THR A 534 -26.24 -28.88 69.35
C THR A 534 -27.62 -28.84 68.68
N LEU A 535 -27.78 -28.01 67.64
CA LEU A 535 -28.95 -28.04 66.76
C LEU A 535 -28.95 -29.32 65.91
N SER A 536 -30.13 -29.86 65.64
CA SER A 536 -30.33 -31.01 64.75
C SER A 536 -30.05 -30.69 63.29
N THR A 537 -30.04 -31.73 62.46
CA THR A 537 -30.03 -31.68 60.97
C THR A 537 -31.24 -30.96 60.34
N THR A 538 -32.18 -30.49 61.16
CA THR A 538 -33.33 -29.67 60.78
C THR A 538 -33.28 -28.28 61.43
N SER A 539 -32.10 -27.88 61.90
CA SER A 539 -31.84 -26.65 62.67
C SER A 539 -32.74 -26.47 63.89
N ALA A 540 -33.12 -27.57 64.55
CA ALA A 540 -34.04 -27.55 65.69
C ALA A 540 -33.34 -27.94 67.00
N GLY A 541 -33.85 -27.40 68.10
CA GLY A 541 -33.45 -27.76 69.46
C GLY A 541 -34.62 -27.58 70.43
N SER A 542 -34.50 -28.14 71.64
CA SER A 542 -35.49 -27.88 72.68
C SER A 542 -34.92 -28.05 74.09
N ALA A 543 -35.49 -27.31 75.04
CA ALA A 543 -35.25 -27.51 76.47
C ALA A 543 -36.57 -27.80 77.20
N THR A 544 -36.48 -28.52 78.32
CA THR A 544 -37.62 -28.77 79.21
C THR A 544 -37.35 -28.23 80.61
N LEU A 545 -38.39 -27.68 81.24
CA LEU A 545 -38.39 -27.22 82.63
C LEU A 545 -39.37 -28.06 83.44
N SER A 546 -38.92 -28.57 84.60
CA SER A 546 -39.80 -29.24 85.57
C SER A 546 -40.59 -28.22 86.38
N LEU A 547 -41.88 -28.48 86.60
CA LEU A 547 -42.83 -27.54 87.21
C LEU A 547 -43.29 -27.93 88.62
N THR A 548 -42.76 -29.03 89.18
CA THR A 548 -43.26 -29.68 90.40
C THR A 548 -43.25 -28.79 91.66
N LYS A 549 -42.41 -27.75 91.70
CA LYS A 549 -42.34 -26.77 92.80
C LYS A 549 -42.67 -25.33 92.33
N ALA A 550 -43.47 -25.21 91.27
CA ALA A 550 -43.65 -23.95 90.53
C ALA A 550 -45.09 -23.41 90.53
N VAL A 551 -46.03 -24.04 91.24
CA VAL A 551 -47.45 -23.64 91.33
C VAL A 551 -47.61 -22.13 91.56
N ASN A 552 -48.58 -21.52 90.87
CA ASN A 552 -48.89 -20.08 90.88
C ASN A 552 -47.74 -19.14 90.48
N SER A 553 -46.65 -19.66 89.91
CA SER A 553 -45.54 -18.85 89.41
C SER A 553 -45.69 -18.51 87.93
N LYS A 554 -45.20 -17.32 87.55
CA LYS A 554 -45.08 -16.89 86.15
C LYS A 554 -43.64 -17.06 85.67
N PHE A 555 -43.47 -17.57 84.46
CA PHE A 555 -42.19 -17.79 83.81
C PHE A 555 -42.16 -17.17 82.41
N ARG A 556 -40.94 -16.94 81.93
CA ARG A 556 -40.68 -16.75 80.50
C ARG A 556 -39.43 -17.53 80.10
N MET A 557 -39.46 -18.09 78.90
CA MET A 557 -38.34 -18.80 78.29
C MET A 557 -38.02 -18.21 76.92
N ARG A 558 -36.76 -18.29 76.51
CA ARG A 558 -36.32 -18.01 75.13
C ARG A 558 -35.05 -18.79 74.79
N ALA A 559 -34.72 -18.87 73.52
CA ALA A 559 -33.50 -19.46 72.99
C ALA A 559 -32.53 -18.40 72.44
N GLU A 560 -31.24 -18.69 72.50
CA GLU A 560 -30.15 -17.93 71.85
C GLU A 560 -29.52 -18.83 70.80
N TYR A 561 -29.49 -18.42 69.53
CA TYR A 561 -28.55 -18.97 68.56
C TYR A 561 -27.18 -18.34 68.82
N VAL A 562 -26.15 -19.18 69.02
CA VAL A 562 -24.76 -18.74 69.17
C VAL A 562 -23.96 -19.26 67.99
N HIS A 563 -23.43 -18.35 67.17
CA HIS A 563 -22.61 -18.75 66.02
C HIS A 563 -21.23 -19.24 66.47
N SER A 564 -20.64 -20.16 65.70
CA SER A 564 -19.26 -20.61 65.92
C SER A 564 -18.25 -19.76 65.14
N SER A 565 -16.96 -19.93 65.44
CA SER A 565 -15.86 -19.38 64.63
C SER A 565 -15.80 -19.99 63.21
N LYS A 566 -16.44 -21.15 62.97
CA LYS A 566 -16.46 -21.84 61.67
C LYS A 566 -17.63 -21.41 60.80
N ASP A 567 -18.81 -21.19 61.38
CA ASP A 567 -19.95 -20.57 60.69
C ASP A 567 -20.09 -19.10 61.07
N THR A 568 -19.46 -18.25 60.26
CA THR A 568 -19.57 -16.79 60.39
C THR A 568 -20.59 -16.20 59.41
N GLY A 569 -21.50 -17.02 58.89
CA GLY A 569 -22.52 -16.62 57.91
C GLY A 569 -23.69 -15.84 58.50
N ASN A 570 -23.95 -16.00 59.80
CA ASN A 570 -24.93 -15.22 60.54
C ASN A 570 -24.40 -14.86 61.94
N LEU A 571 -24.84 -13.73 62.48
CA LEU A 571 -24.57 -13.33 63.86
C LEU A 571 -25.47 -14.07 64.85
N SER A 572 -24.97 -14.27 66.08
CA SER A 572 -25.75 -14.74 67.23
C SER A 572 -26.97 -13.86 67.47
N THR A 573 -28.08 -14.45 67.89
CA THR A 573 -29.31 -13.70 68.19
C THR A 573 -30.18 -14.41 69.22
N TRP A 574 -30.98 -13.62 69.93
CA TRP A 574 -32.01 -14.12 70.83
C TRP A 574 -33.37 -14.24 70.13
N GLY A 575 -34.13 -15.26 70.51
CA GLY A 575 -35.55 -15.39 70.24
C GLY A 575 -36.41 -14.47 71.11
N ALA A 576 -37.71 -14.53 70.90
CA ALA A 576 -38.71 -13.75 71.61
C ALA A 576 -39.13 -14.46 72.91
N TRP A 577 -39.36 -13.69 73.98
CA TRP A 577 -39.83 -14.25 75.24
C TRP A 577 -41.19 -14.96 75.09
N GLN A 578 -41.19 -16.27 75.36
CA GLN A 578 -42.38 -17.11 75.45
C GLN A 578 -42.84 -17.18 76.90
N TYR A 579 -44.08 -16.74 77.17
CA TYR A 579 -44.60 -16.58 78.53
C TYR A 579 -45.51 -17.75 78.94
N PHE A 580 -45.42 -18.19 80.19
CA PHE A 580 -46.31 -19.22 80.74
C PHE A 580 -46.50 -19.12 82.26
N ILE A 581 -47.58 -19.72 82.75
CA ILE A 581 -47.87 -19.88 84.18
C ILE A 581 -48.04 -21.35 84.53
N VAL A 582 -47.84 -21.68 85.80
CA VAL A 582 -48.09 -23.00 86.35
C VAL A 582 -49.30 -22.95 87.27
N ARG A 583 -50.24 -23.86 87.05
CA ARG A 583 -51.39 -24.12 87.93
C ARG A 583 -51.21 -25.48 88.62
N GLN A 584 -51.97 -25.69 89.67
CA GLN A 584 -52.09 -27.01 90.28
C GLN A 584 -52.64 -28.00 89.27
#